data_AF-D2H7F2-F1
#
_entry.id   AF-D2H7F2-F1
#
_cell.length_a   1.000
_cell.length_b   1.000
_cell.length_c   1.000
_cell.angle_alpha   90.00
_cell.angle_beta   90.00
_cell.angle_gamma   90.00
#
_symmetry.space_group_name_H-M   'P 1'
#
loop_
_entity.id
_entity.type
_entity.pdbx_description
1 polymer ?
#
loop_
_entity_poly.entity_id
_entity_poly.type
_entity_poly.pdbx_seq_one_letter_code
_entity_poly.pdbx_strand_id
1 'polypeptide(L)' 'GEGAYDPKYFHYRVQRIMIDDHNVPTLSEMVAFTKEVDKWMAQDDENIVAIHCKGGKG' A
#
# COMPACT_ATOMS: atom_id res chain seq x y z
N GLY A 1 -13.57 2.27 13.39
CA GLY A 1 -12.92 1.16 12.66
C GLY A 1 -11.72 1.74 11.96
N GLU A 2 -10.60 1.01 11.95
CA GLU A 2 -9.28 1.48 11.49
C GLU A 2 -9.36 2.43 10.29
N GLY A 3 -8.68 3.58 10.40
CA GLY A 3 -8.83 4.82 9.61
C GLY A 3 -8.73 4.67 8.10
N ALA A 4 -9.75 4.08 7.52
CA ALA A 4 -9.97 3.88 6.10
C ALA A 4 -10.39 5.20 5.45
N TYR A 5 -9.54 5.78 4.59
CA TYR A 5 -9.99 6.83 3.68
C TYR A 5 -11.00 6.28 2.68
N ASP A 6 -11.94 7.13 2.25
CA ASP A 6 -12.83 6.82 1.13
C ASP A 6 -11.99 6.79 -0.17
N PRO A 7 -11.87 5.64 -0.85
CA PRO A 7 -10.99 5.48 -2.01
C PRO A 7 -11.38 6.37 -3.19
N LYS A 8 -12.59 6.95 -3.21
CA LYS A 8 -13.01 7.89 -4.26
C LYS A 8 -12.08 9.11 -4.35
N TYR A 9 -11.52 9.55 -3.22
CA TYR A 9 -10.60 10.68 -3.17
C TYR A 9 -9.23 10.39 -3.78
N PHE A 10 -8.94 9.12 -4.07
CA PHE A 10 -7.69 8.65 -4.66
C PHE A 10 -7.94 7.94 -6.00
N HIS A 11 -9.02 8.30 -6.69
CA HIS A 11 -9.40 7.70 -7.98
C HIS A 11 -9.48 6.16 -7.94
N TYR A 12 -9.86 5.59 -6.79
CA TYR A 12 -9.92 4.15 -6.53
C TYR A 12 -8.57 3.40 -6.67
N ARG A 13 -7.45 4.13 -6.64
CA ARG A 13 -6.08 3.59 -6.68
C ARG A 13 -5.51 3.41 -5.28
N VAL A 14 -6.27 2.75 -4.41
CA VAL A 14 -5.87 2.48 -3.02
C VAL A 14 -5.82 0.98 -2.81
N GLN A 15 -4.61 0.44 -2.64
CA GLN A 15 -4.41 -0.93 -2.18
C GLN A 15 -4.16 -0.93 -0.67
N ARG A 16 -4.81 -1.83 0.05
CA ARG A 16 -4.60 -2.00 1.49
C ARG A 16 -3.88 -3.31 1.75
N ILE A 17 -2.82 -3.21 2.56
CA ILE A 17 -2.13 -4.35 3.14
C ILE A 17 -2.36 -4.24 4.64
N MET A 18 -3.13 -5.17 5.18
CA MET A 18 -3.47 -5.19 6.60
C MET A 18 -2.27 -5.77 7.35
N ILE A 19 -1.39 -4.91 7.84
CA ILE A 19 -0.30 -5.29 8.74
C ILE A 19 -0.80 -4.99 10.15
N ASP A 20 -0.89 -6.01 11.01
CA ASP A 20 -1.30 -5.82 12.41
C ASP A 20 -0.36 -4.81 13.11
N ASP A 21 -0.94 -3.76 13.68
CA ASP A 21 -0.24 -2.74 14.47
C ASP A 21 0.55 -3.47 15.58
N HIS A 22 1.87 -3.25 15.68
CA HIS A 22 2.89 -3.91 16.52
C HIS A 22 3.65 -5.13 15.95
N ASN A 23 3.36 -5.58 14.72
CA ASN A 23 4.14 -6.64 14.07
C ASN A 23 4.80 -6.15 12.76
N VAL A 24 5.97 -6.71 12.45
CA VAL A 24 6.58 -6.53 11.12
C VAL A 24 5.78 -7.33 10.09
N PRO A 25 5.64 -6.85 8.83
CA PRO A 25 5.05 -7.65 7.77
C PRO A 25 5.84 -8.95 7.58
N THR A 26 5.11 -10.03 7.34
CA THR A 26 5.68 -11.30 6.92
C THR A 26 6.39 -11.15 5.57
N LEU A 27 7.34 -12.05 5.29
CA LEU A 27 8.02 -12.07 4.00
C LEU A 27 7.03 -12.22 2.82
N SER A 28 5.97 -13.00 3.03
CA SER A 28 4.91 -13.20 2.04
C SER A 28 4.13 -11.92 1.75
N GLU A 29 3.84 -11.11 2.76
CA GLU A 29 3.19 -9.80 2.59
C GLU A 29 4.12 -8.81 1.87
N MET A 30 5.41 -8.82 2.19
CA MET A 30 6.40 -8.00 1.48
C MET A 30 6.52 -8.39 0.01
N VAL A 31 6.52 -9.68 -0.31
CA VAL A 31 6.54 -10.16 -1.70
C VAL A 31 5.25 -9.82 -2.44
N ALA A 32 4.09 -9.87 -1.77
CA ALA A 32 2.83 -9.46 -2.36
C ALA A 32 2.83 -7.95 -2.65
N PHE A 33 3.29 -7.13 -1.69
CA PHE A 33 3.44 -5.70 -1.87
C PHE A 33 4.33 -5.35 -3.06
N THR A 34 5.53 -5.93 -3.15
CA THR A 34 6.47 -5.60 -4.23
C THR A 34 5.93 -5.97 -5.60
N LYS A 35 5.19 -7.08 -5.72
CA LYS A 35 4.53 -7.47 -6.99
C LYS A 35 3.44 -6.49 -7.41
N GLU A 36 2.68 -5.94 -6.49
CA GLU A 36 1.64 -4.96 -6.82
C GLU A 36 2.25 -3.61 -7.21
N VAL A 37 3.31 -3.17 -6.53
CA VAL A 37 4.09 -1.99 -6.93
C VAL A 37 4.68 -2.18 -8.32
N ASP A 38 5.31 -3.31 -8.59
CA ASP A 38 5.93 -3.59 -9.89
C ASP A 38 4.92 -3.55 -11.05
N LYS A 39 3.76 -4.19 -10.85
CA LYS A 39 2.65 -4.12 -11.83
C LYS A 39 2.13 -2.71 -12.05
N TRP A 40 2.10 -1.86 -11.01
CA TRP A 40 1.66 -0.48 -11.14
C TRP A 40 2.70 0.35 -11.92
N MET A 41 3.97 0.24 -11.56
CA MET A 41 5.05 0.97 -12.23
C MET A 41 5.22 0.56 -13.69
N ALA A 42 4.95 -0.70 -14.04
CA ALA A 42 5.03 -1.17 -15.43
C ALA A 42 3.91 -0.66 -16.36
N GLN A 43 2.86 -0.01 -15.82
CA GLN A 43 1.74 0.48 -16.63
C GLN A 43 2.03 1.83 -17.32
N ASP A 44 2.88 2.67 -16.71
CA ASP A 44 3.22 4.00 -17.23
C ASP A 44 4.51 4.50 -16.57
N ASP A 45 5.42 5.09 -17.35
CA ASP A 45 6.70 5.61 -16.85
C ASP A 45 6.53 6.82 -15.90
N GLU A 46 5.38 7.50 -15.94
CA GLU A 46 5.04 8.61 -15.04
C GLU A 46 4.33 8.15 -13.75
N ASN A 47 4.07 6.85 -13.58
CA ASN A 47 3.42 6.34 -12.38
C ASN A 47 4.28 6.56 -11.13
N ILE A 48 3.61 6.91 -10.02
CA ILE A 48 4.22 7.04 -8.69
C ILE A 48 3.49 6.19 -7.67
N VAL A 49 4.17 5.82 -6.59
CA VAL A 49 3.59 5.11 -5.43
C VAL A 49 3.78 5.94 -4.17
N ALA A 50 2.70 6.13 -3.42
CA ALA A 50 2.73 6.73 -2.08
C ALA A 50 2.41 5.65 -1.02
N ILE A 51 3.32 5.45 -0.07
CA ILE A 51 3.19 4.46 1.00
C ILE A 51 2.94 5.22 2.31
N HIS A 52 1.91 4.81 3.08
CA HIS A 52 1.64 5.38 4.39
C HIS A 52 1.23 4.31 5.40
N CYS A 53 1.63 4.51 6.66
CA CYS A 53 1.17 3.73 7.82
C CYS A 53 0.50 4.69 8.81
N LYS A 54 -0.38 4.16 9.66
CA LYS A 54 -1.11 4.91 10.71
C LYS A 54 -0.17 5.67 11.66
N GLY A 55 1.02 5.12 11.95
CA GLY A 55 2.01 5.75 12.83
C GLY A 55 2.97 6.71 12.15
N GLY A 56 3.01 6.76 10.81
CA GLY A 56 4.03 7.52 10.05
C GLY A 56 5.48 7.14 10.42
N LYS A 57 5.69 5.99 11.07
CA LYS A 57 6.99 5.50 11.52
C LYS A 57 7.08 4.00 11.20
N GLY A 58 8.18 3.66 10.54
CA GLY A 58 8.51 2.40 9.90
C GLY A 58 9.48 2.71 8.78
#